data_AF-A0A1H7GUL7-F1
#
_entry.id   AF-A0A1H7GUL7-F1
#
_cell.length_a   1.000
_cell.length_b   1.000
_cell.length_c   1.000
_cell.angle_alpha   90.00
_cell.angle_beta   90.00
_cell.angle_gamma   90.00
#
_symmetry.space_group_name_H-M   'P 1'
#
loop_
_entity.id
_entity.type
_entity.pdbx_description
1 polymer ?
#
loop_
_entity_poly.entity_id
_entity_poly.type
_entity_poly.pdbx_seq_one_letter_code
_entity_poly.pdbx_strand_id
1 'polypeptide(L)'
;MACGGTHLEADAASAEESLGTQESSLCAGLSVSSLTLSDATMYVNEVSGVGYWAVSQFSNAVRLDYYVDGIRYAFDERPGNAGAWYFSTMGIPCGTHYFQVNAWPMVIDSNGNRTTCGSTPSRTVGKYVYWACPPPDPDPYDPCNNCPGGRSCRCGDGVCRSDMEYCP
;
A
#
# COMPACT_ATOMS: atom_id res chain seq x y z
N MET A 1 -44.45 56.12 16.30
CA MET A 1 -43.08 55.60 16.51
C MET A 1 -43.15 54.52 17.58
N ALA A 2 -43.08 53.25 17.18
CA ALA A 2 -42.72 52.07 17.99
C ALA A 2 -42.65 50.85 17.05
N CYS A 3 -41.45 50.27 16.95
CA CYS A 3 -41.08 48.98 16.34
C CYS A 3 -41.80 47.82 17.07
N GLY A 4 -41.97 46.61 16.58
CA GLY A 4 -41.45 45.87 15.43
C GLY A 4 -41.78 44.40 15.72
N GLY A 5 -42.49 43.73 14.83
CA GLY A 5 -42.82 42.31 14.95
C GLY A 5 -41.88 41.45 14.13
N THR A 6 -41.47 40.30 14.67
CA THR A 6 -41.14 39.04 13.99
C THR A 6 -40.72 38.05 15.09
N HIS A 7 -41.36 36.90 15.29
CA HIS A 7 -41.51 35.72 14.44
C HIS A 7 -40.56 34.61 14.93
N LEU A 8 -41.19 33.53 15.37
CA LEU A 8 -40.69 32.18 15.63
C LEU A 8 -39.69 31.97 16.76
N GLU A 9 -40.21 31.27 17.77
CA GLU A 9 -39.50 30.26 18.55
C GLU A 9 -38.75 29.34 17.57
N ALA A 10 -37.47 29.63 17.34
CA ALA A 10 -36.52 28.66 16.84
C ALA A 10 -36.20 27.74 18.03
N ASP A 11 -36.93 26.62 18.03
CA ASP A 11 -36.61 25.39 18.73
C ASP A 11 -35.09 25.22 18.85
N ALA A 12 -34.66 24.96 20.09
CA ALA A 12 -33.28 24.82 20.47
C ALA A 12 -32.53 23.97 19.44
N ALA A 13 -31.60 24.62 18.73
CA ALA A 13 -30.59 23.94 17.94
C ALA A 13 -29.98 22.86 18.84
N SER A 14 -30.40 21.61 18.63
CA SER A 14 -29.65 20.45 19.06
C SER A 14 -28.26 20.66 18.53
N ALA A 15 -27.34 21.01 19.42
CA ALA A 15 -25.94 21.11 19.08
C ALA A 15 -25.57 19.78 18.43
N GLU A 16 -25.33 19.81 17.12
CA GLU A 16 -24.53 18.79 16.46
C GLU A 16 -23.25 18.72 17.26
N GLU A 17 -23.16 17.74 18.16
CA GLU A 17 -21.96 17.48 18.92
C GLU A 17 -20.87 17.24 17.87
N SER A 18 -19.85 18.10 17.90
CA SER A 18 -18.79 18.08 16.91
C SER A 18 -18.30 16.64 16.75
N LEU A 19 -18.42 16.07 15.55
CA LEU A 19 -18.04 14.68 15.24
C LEU A 19 -16.64 14.34 15.76
N GLY A 20 -15.74 15.34 15.81
CA GLY A 20 -14.40 15.22 16.37
C GLY A 20 -14.33 14.89 17.87
N THR A 21 -15.31 15.31 18.69
CA THR A 21 -15.38 14.97 20.12
C THR A 21 -15.91 13.55 20.35
N GLN A 22 -16.90 13.12 19.56
CA GLN A 22 -17.44 11.75 19.65
C GLN A 22 -16.44 10.71 19.17
N GLU A 23 -15.79 10.92 18.02
CA GLU A 23 -14.73 10.04 17.53
C GLU A 23 -13.53 9.98 18.50
N SER A 24 -13.18 11.11 19.14
CA SER A 24 -12.08 11.14 20.14
C SER A 24 -12.38 10.33 21.41
N SER A 25 -13.65 10.24 21.82
CA SER A 25 -14.04 9.43 22.99
C SER A 25 -14.14 7.93 22.65
N LEU A 26 -14.65 7.59 21.47
CA LEU A 26 -14.72 6.21 20.97
C LEU A 26 -13.33 5.61 20.75
N CYS A 27 -12.37 6.43 20.33
CA CYS A 27 -11.01 5.99 20.02
C CYS A 27 -10.05 6.05 21.21
N ALA A 28 -10.52 6.46 22.40
CA ALA A 28 -9.67 6.60 23.58
C ALA A 28 -9.14 5.23 24.04
N GLY A 29 -7.81 5.09 24.08
CA GLY A 29 -7.15 3.87 24.55
C GLY A 29 -7.16 2.70 23.55
N LEU A 30 -7.66 2.91 22.33
CA LEU A 30 -7.64 1.91 21.28
C LEU A 30 -6.27 1.86 20.61
N SER A 31 -5.75 0.66 20.37
CA SER A 31 -4.49 0.46 19.64
C SER A 31 -4.44 -0.89 18.94
N VAL A 32 -3.53 -1.00 17.97
CA VAL A 32 -3.11 -2.29 17.41
C VAL A 32 -2.01 -2.87 18.30
N SER A 33 -2.34 -3.95 19.03
CA SER A 33 -1.45 -4.58 19.99
C SER A 33 -0.28 -5.29 19.29
N SER A 34 -0.56 -5.95 18.16
CA SER A 34 0.44 -6.64 17.34
C SER A 34 0.17 -6.48 15.85
N LEU A 35 1.22 -6.29 15.06
CA LEU A 35 1.22 -6.41 13.62
C LEU A 35 2.51 -7.11 13.21
N THR A 36 2.39 -8.17 12.42
CA THR A 36 3.52 -8.98 11.97
C THR A 36 3.46 -9.16 10.47
N LEU A 37 4.64 -9.29 9.87
CA LEU A 37 4.84 -9.64 8.47
C LEU A 37 5.61 -10.96 8.46
N SER A 38 4.92 -12.05 8.15
CA SER A 38 5.51 -13.40 8.14
C SER A 38 6.39 -13.58 6.92
N ASP A 39 5.87 -13.20 5.75
CA ASP A 39 6.67 -13.10 4.54
C ASP A 39 6.09 -12.07 3.57
N ALA A 40 6.95 -11.61 2.67
CA ALA A 40 6.57 -10.83 1.51
C ALA A 40 7.54 -11.15 0.38
N THR A 41 7.00 -11.35 -0.81
CA THR A 41 7.74 -11.76 -2.01
C THR A 41 7.27 -10.98 -3.22
N MET A 42 8.11 -10.99 -4.26
CA MET A 42 7.78 -10.41 -5.55
C MET A 42 8.14 -11.39 -6.65
N TYR A 43 7.24 -11.58 -7.60
CA TYR A 43 7.42 -12.46 -8.74
C TYR A 43 6.62 -11.94 -9.93
N VAL A 44 7.25 -11.80 -11.10
CA VAL A 44 6.57 -11.44 -12.37
C VAL A 44 5.60 -10.26 -12.20
N ASN A 45 6.13 -9.14 -11.72
CA ASN A 45 5.40 -7.89 -11.49
C ASN A 45 4.26 -7.96 -10.45
N GLU A 46 4.20 -9.05 -9.67
CA GLU A 46 3.28 -9.22 -8.56
C GLU A 46 4.03 -9.13 -7.24
N VAL A 47 3.50 -8.34 -6.30
CA VAL A 47 3.94 -8.30 -4.91
C VAL A 47 2.89 -8.99 -4.06
N SER A 48 3.31 -9.93 -3.22
CA SER A 48 2.44 -10.63 -2.28
C SER A 48 3.01 -10.60 -0.86
N GLY A 49 2.13 -10.64 0.13
CA GLY A 49 2.51 -10.63 1.53
C GLY A 49 1.47 -11.30 2.42
N VAL A 50 1.94 -11.79 3.56
CA VAL A 50 1.11 -12.45 4.57
C VAL A 50 1.61 -12.14 5.97
N GLY A 51 0.70 -12.08 6.92
CA GLY A 51 1.04 -11.92 8.32
C GLY A 51 -0.15 -12.01 9.24
N TYR A 52 0.04 -11.52 10.47
CA TYR A 52 -0.97 -11.53 11.52
C TYR A 52 -1.12 -10.17 12.16
N TRP A 53 -2.30 -9.93 12.71
CA TRP A 53 -2.66 -8.72 13.44
C TRP A 53 -3.40 -9.06 14.72
N ALA A 54 -3.31 -8.17 15.70
CA ALA A 54 -4.14 -8.18 16.91
C ALA A 54 -4.36 -6.74 17.39
N VAL A 55 -5.51 -6.48 18.01
CA VAL A 55 -5.87 -5.18 18.56
C VAL A 55 -5.99 -5.22 20.07
N SER A 56 -6.11 -4.06 20.70
CA SER A 56 -6.37 -3.93 22.12
C SER A 56 -7.77 -4.46 22.49
N GLN A 57 -7.98 -4.84 23.75
CA GLN A 57 -9.24 -5.40 24.25
C GLN A 57 -10.49 -4.53 24.05
N PHE A 58 -10.30 -3.24 23.75
CA PHE A 58 -11.37 -2.27 23.55
C PHE A 58 -11.67 -2.01 22.07
N SER A 59 -10.86 -2.55 21.16
CA SER A 59 -11.12 -2.54 19.72
C SER A 59 -11.67 -3.89 19.29
N ASN A 60 -12.58 -3.90 18.32
CA ASN A 60 -13.21 -5.13 17.82
C ASN A 60 -12.99 -5.34 16.31
N ALA A 61 -12.12 -4.53 15.70
CA ALA A 61 -11.71 -4.67 14.31
C ALA A 61 -10.35 -3.97 14.08
N VAL A 62 -9.76 -4.23 12.91
CA VAL A 62 -8.57 -3.53 12.41
C VAL A 62 -8.80 -3.04 10.98
N ARG A 63 -8.23 -1.89 10.65
CA ARG A 63 -8.00 -1.46 9.27
C ARG A 63 -6.55 -1.70 8.90
N LEU A 64 -6.31 -2.31 7.75
CA LEU A 64 -4.99 -2.55 7.17
C LEU A 64 -4.90 -1.82 5.85
N ASP A 65 -3.95 -0.90 5.70
CA ASP A 65 -3.64 -0.27 4.40
C ASP A 65 -2.31 -0.83 3.89
N TYR A 66 -2.28 -1.25 2.63
CA TYR A 66 -1.14 -1.89 1.98
C TYR A 66 -0.48 -0.93 1.00
N TYR A 67 0.83 -0.76 1.14
CA TYR A 67 1.63 0.17 0.37
C TYR A 67 2.79 -0.53 -0.33
N VAL A 68 3.12 -0.04 -1.53
CA VAL A 68 4.38 -0.34 -2.22
C VAL A 68 5.01 0.99 -2.58
N ASP A 69 6.25 1.22 -2.16
CA ASP A 69 7.00 2.49 -2.35
C ASP A 69 6.23 3.74 -1.88
N GLY A 70 5.46 3.61 -0.79
CA GLY A 70 4.67 4.70 -0.22
C GLY A 70 3.34 4.97 -0.94
N ILE A 71 3.02 4.26 -2.03
CA ILE A 71 1.74 4.36 -2.74
C ILE A 71 0.77 3.32 -2.15
N ARG A 72 -0.44 3.73 -1.78
CA ARG A 72 -1.47 2.79 -1.28
C ARG A 72 -2.11 2.03 -2.44
N TYR A 73 -2.00 0.71 -2.43
CA TYR A 73 -2.62 -0.16 -3.43
C TYR A 73 -3.98 -0.69 -3.00
N ALA A 74 -4.14 -1.03 -1.72
CA ALA A 74 -5.39 -1.54 -1.20
C ALA A 74 -5.55 -1.18 0.28
N PHE A 75 -6.77 -1.38 0.77
CA PHE A 75 -7.05 -1.44 2.19
C PHE A 75 -8.02 -2.60 2.47
N ASP A 76 -7.99 -3.10 3.69
CA ASP A 76 -8.86 -4.18 4.17
C ASP A 76 -9.31 -3.86 5.60
N GLU A 77 -10.54 -4.23 5.92
CA GLU A 77 -11.15 -4.03 7.23
C GLU A 77 -11.59 -5.38 7.77
N ARG A 78 -10.97 -5.79 8.88
CA ARG A 78 -11.17 -7.13 9.43
C ARG A 78 -11.84 -7.04 10.80
N PRO A 79 -13.05 -7.59 10.96
CA PRO A 79 -13.67 -7.72 12.28
C PRO A 79 -12.94 -8.78 13.12
N GLY A 80 -13.00 -8.62 14.43
CA GLY A 80 -12.36 -9.49 15.42
C GLY A 80 -11.22 -8.80 16.16
N ASN A 81 -10.65 -9.52 17.13
CA ASN A 81 -9.59 -8.99 17.99
C ASN A 81 -8.18 -9.41 17.52
N ALA A 82 -8.11 -10.41 16.65
CA ALA A 82 -6.89 -10.90 16.03
C ALA A 82 -7.22 -11.72 14.78
N GLY A 83 -6.26 -11.85 13.87
CA GLY A 83 -6.41 -12.65 12.67
C GLY A 83 -5.19 -12.67 11.78
N ALA A 84 -5.30 -13.39 10.67
CA ALA A 84 -4.34 -13.34 9.58
C ALA A 84 -4.75 -12.28 8.55
N TRP A 85 -3.79 -11.79 7.79
CA TRP A 85 -4.00 -10.93 6.63
C TRP A 85 -3.19 -11.46 5.45
N TYR A 86 -3.70 -11.21 4.24
CA TYR A 86 -3.09 -11.63 2.98
C TYR A 86 -3.26 -10.49 1.98
N PHE A 87 -2.24 -10.25 1.19
CA PHE A 87 -2.24 -9.22 0.16
C PHE A 87 -1.54 -9.74 -1.08
N SER A 88 -2.08 -9.40 -2.25
CA SER A 88 -1.41 -9.55 -3.54
C SER A 88 -1.83 -8.39 -4.44
N THR A 89 -0.89 -7.90 -5.23
CA THR A 89 -1.16 -6.90 -6.26
C THR A 89 -0.22 -7.08 -7.44
N MET A 90 -0.73 -6.85 -8.65
CA MET A 90 0.04 -6.94 -9.89
C MET A 90 0.36 -5.55 -10.43
N GLY A 91 1.25 -5.49 -11.43
CA GLY A 91 1.60 -4.24 -12.11
C GLY A 91 2.69 -3.45 -11.39
N ILE A 92 3.42 -4.08 -10.48
CA ILE A 92 4.63 -3.51 -9.88
C ILE A 92 5.79 -3.73 -10.87
N PRO A 93 6.53 -2.71 -11.31
CA PRO A 93 7.68 -2.88 -12.19
C PRO A 93 8.70 -3.85 -11.60
N CYS A 94 9.56 -4.45 -12.42
CA CYS A 94 10.70 -5.20 -11.89
C CYS A 94 11.68 -4.27 -11.14
N GLY A 95 12.46 -4.84 -10.22
CA GLY A 95 13.38 -4.09 -9.37
C GLY A 95 13.19 -4.35 -7.88
N THR A 96 13.79 -3.49 -7.06
CA THR A 96 13.62 -3.51 -5.61
C THR A 96 12.52 -2.56 -5.21
N HIS A 97 11.54 -3.06 -4.46
CA HIS A 97 10.40 -2.30 -3.96
C HIS A 97 10.27 -2.45 -2.45
N TYR A 98 9.75 -1.43 -1.77
CA TYR A 98 9.47 -1.49 -0.34
C TYR A 98 7.98 -1.76 -0.11
N PHE A 99 7.65 -2.97 0.33
CA PHE A 99 6.30 -3.34 0.72
C PHE A 99 6.06 -2.98 2.19
N GLN A 100 4.93 -2.35 2.48
CA GLN A 100 4.58 -1.86 3.81
C GLN A 100 3.10 -2.11 4.12
N VAL A 101 2.81 -2.47 5.36
CA VAL A 101 1.46 -2.60 5.92
C VAL A 101 1.32 -1.68 7.10
N ASN A 102 0.29 -0.85 7.07
CA ASN A 102 -0.09 0.04 8.16
C ASN A 102 -1.37 -0.47 8.81
N ALA A 103 -1.43 -0.48 10.13
CA ALA A 103 -2.59 -0.93 10.87
C ALA A 103 -3.14 0.14 11.80
N TRP A 104 -4.47 0.30 11.79
CA TRP A 104 -5.22 1.17 12.68
C TRP A 104 -6.27 0.36 13.44
N PRO A 105 -6.49 0.65 14.73
CA PRO A 105 -7.60 0.07 15.45
C PRO A 105 -8.91 0.58 14.84
N MET A 106 -9.92 -0.28 14.80
CA MET A 106 -11.27 0.08 14.40
C MET A 106 -12.28 -0.33 15.45
N VAL A 107 -13.41 0.37 15.43
CA VAL A 107 -14.63 -0.02 16.14
C VAL A 107 -15.73 -0.25 15.12
N ILE A 108 -16.41 -1.38 15.26
CA ILE A 108 -17.68 -1.67 14.58
C ILE A 108 -18.77 -1.65 15.64
N ASP A 109 -19.68 -0.68 15.55
CA ASP A 109 -20.78 -0.56 16.52
C ASP A 109 -21.89 -1.61 16.31
N SER A 110 -22.87 -1.65 17.20
CA SER A 110 -23.99 -2.60 17.11
C SER A 110 -24.90 -2.39 15.89
N ASN A 111 -24.82 -1.21 15.26
CA ASN A 111 -25.54 -0.87 14.05
C ASN A 111 -24.72 -1.18 12.78
N GLY A 112 -23.48 -1.65 12.94
CA GLY A 112 -22.56 -1.97 11.86
C GLY A 112 -21.76 -0.76 11.33
N ASN A 113 -21.84 0.40 11.97
CA ASN A 113 -21.03 1.56 11.59
C ASN A 113 -19.56 1.28 11.91
N ARG A 114 -18.68 1.68 11.00
CA ARG A 114 -17.24 1.40 11.07
C ARG A 114 -16.48 2.69 11.27
N THR A 115 -15.72 2.76 12.36
CA THR A 115 -14.91 3.92 12.71
C THR A 115 -13.45 3.49 12.82
N THR A 116 -12.59 4.10 11.99
CA THR A 116 -11.13 3.92 12.10
C THR A 116 -10.58 4.94 13.07
N CYS A 117 -9.80 4.47 14.03
CA CYS A 117 -9.31 5.28 15.13
C CYS A 117 -7.86 5.73 14.92
N GLY A 118 -7.65 7.05 15.04
CA GLY A 118 -6.34 7.69 14.94
C GLY A 118 -6.02 8.27 13.56
N SER A 119 -5.31 9.40 13.55
CA SER A 119 -4.82 10.05 12.33
C SER A 119 -3.53 9.45 11.77
N THR A 120 -2.86 8.60 12.55
CA THR A 120 -1.62 7.90 12.18
C THR A 120 -1.74 6.42 12.53
N PRO A 121 -1.05 5.53 11.80
CA PRO A 121 -1.14 4.10 12.07
C PRO A 121 -0.58 3.77 13.45
N SER A 122 -1.28 2.90 14.17
CA SER A 122 -0.80 2.41 15.47
C SER A 122 0.42 1.49 15.32
N ARG A 123 0.51 0.77 14.19
CA ARG A 123 1.63 -0.11 13.87
C ARG A 123 1.90 -0.09 12.37
N THR A 124 3.17 -0.23 12.04
CA THR A 124 3.65 -0.37 10.66
C THR A 124 4.68 -1.47 10.60
N VAL A 125 4.58 -2.34 9.60
CA VAL A 125 5.60 -3.34 9.25
C VAL A 125 5.92 -3.23 7.77
N GLY A 126 7.14 -3.58 7.38
CA GLY A 126 7.52 -3.56 5.97
C GLY A 126 8.81 -4.32 5.72
N LYS A 127 9.05 -4.65 4.44
CA LYS A 127 10.20 -5.39 3.97
C LYS A 127 10.48 -5.02 2.51
N TYR A 128 11.75 -5.04 2.14
CA TYR A 128 12.15 -4.96 0.74
C TYR A 128 11.89 -6.27 0.02
N VAL A 129 11.21 -6.18 -1.13
CA VAL A 129 10.99 -7.26 -2.07
C VAL A 129 11.74 -6.96 -3.36
N TYR A 130 12.17 -8.01 -4.06
CA TYR A 130 12.97 -7.85 -5.26
C TYR A 130 12.61 -8.90 -6.30
N TRP A 131 12.49 -8.45 -7.55
CA TRP A 131 12.46 -9.30 -8.72
C TRP A 131 13.39 -8.77 -9.79
N ALA A 132 14.20 -9.63 -10.39
CA ALA A 132 15.13 -9.24 -11.44
C ALA A 132 14.38 -8.74 -12.68
N CYS A 133 14.82 -7.61 -13.22
CA CYS A 133 14.32 -7.14 -14.50
C CYS A 133 14.78 -8.08 -15.60
N PRO A 134 13.88 -8.49 -16.52
CA PRO A 134 14.34 -9.11 -17.76
C PRO A 134 15.31 -8.15 -18.44
N PRO A 135 16.36 -8.66 -19.09
CA PRO A 135 17.20 -7.82 -19.91
C PRO A 135 16.33 -7.09 -20.95
N PRO A 136 16.66 -5.85 -21.32
CA PRO A 136 15.95 -5.19 -22.41
C PRO A 136 15.96 -6.11 -23.64
N ASP A 137 14.84 -6.14 -24.36
CA ASP A 137 14.77 -6.88 -25.62
C ASP A 137 15.93 -6.42 -26.51
N PRO A 138 16.65 -7.36 -27.15
CA PRO A 138 17.69 -7.00 -28.10
C PRO A 138 17.07 -6.10 -29.18
N ASP A 139 17.66 -4.92 -29.40
CA ASP A 139 17.14 -3.97 -30.38
C ASP A 139 17.08 -4.67 -31.75
N PRO A 140 15.89 -4.83 -32.37
CA PRO A 140 15.76 -5.56 -33.63
C PRO A 140 16.50 -4.89 -34.78
N TYR A 141 16.86 -3.61 -34.64
CA TYR A 141 17.68 -2.85 -35.56
C TYR A 141 19.15 -2.78 -35.15
N ASP A 142 19.54 -3.36 -34.02
CA ASP A 142 20.95 -3.51 -33.70
C ASP A 142 21.56 -4.47 -34.72
N PRO A 143 22.43 -3.97 -35.63
CA PRO A 143 23.09 -4.80 -36.65
C PRO A 143 23.85 -5.97 -36.04
N CYS A 144 24.16 -5.92 -34.75
CA CYS A 144 24.86 -6.94 -33.98
C CYS A 144 24.02 -8.18 -33.67
N ASN A 145 22.69 -8.08 -33.72
CA ASN A 145 21.80 -9.23 -33.51
C ASN A 145 21.71 -10.15 -34.73
N ASN A 146 22.10 -9.68 -35.91
CA ASN A 146 21.99 -10.41 -37.19
C ASN A 146 23.33 -10.59 -37.90
N CYS A 147 24.45 -10.69 -37.16
CA CYS A 147 25.75 -10.89 -37.79
C CYS A 147 25.81 -12.23 -38.54
N PRO A 148 26.11 -12.21 -39.86
CA PRO A 148 26.22 -13.44 -40.64
C PRO A 148 27.44 -14.26 -40.19
N GLY A 149 27.24 -15.57 -40.06
CA GLY A 149 28.19 -16.64 -39.76
C GLY A 149 29.61 -16.26 -39.31
N GLY A 150 29.93 -16.50 -38.04
CA GLY A 150 31.29 -16.35 -37.48
C GLY A 150 31.74 -14.91 -37.25
N ARG A 151 30.80 -13.96 -37.26
CA ARG A 151 31.05 -12.54 -37.00
C ARG A 151 30.28 -12.09 -35.76
N SER A 152 30.85 -11.14 -35.03
CA SER A 152 30.28 -10.57 -33.81
C SER A 152 30.52 -9.06 -33.78
N CYS A 153 29.70 -8.31 -33.05
CA CYS A 153 29.96 -6.90 -32.73
C CYS A 153 30.76 -6.75 -31.43
N ARG A 154 31.82 -7.53 -31.27
CA ARG A 154 32.71 -7.48 -30.10
C ARG A 154 33.31 -6.09 -29.82
N CYS A 155 33.31 -5.19 -30.80
CA CYS A 155 33.88 -3.85 -30.68
C CYS A 155 32.88 -2.79 -30.17
N GLY A 156 31.59 -3.12 -30.01
CA GLY A 156 30.58 -2.17 -29.51
C GLY A 156 30.27 -0.98 -30.42
N ASP A 157 30.72 -1.02 -31.68
CA ASP A 157 30.58 0.04 -32.69
C ASP A 157 29.39 -0.17 -33.65
N GLY A 158 28.58 -1.22 -33.42
CA GLY A 158 27.47 -1.58 -34.31
C GLY A 158 27.94 -2.24 -35.62
N VAL A 159 29.19 -2.69 -35.73
CA VAL A 159 29.73 -3.31 -36.95
C VAL A 159 30.06 -4.77 -36.72
N CYS A 160 29.46 -5.67 -37.52
CA CYS A 160 29.80 -7.09 -37.51
C CYS A 160 31.21 -7.32 -38.06
N ARG A 161 32.11 -7.82 -37.22
CA ARG A 161 33.50 -8.13 -37.57
C ARG A 161 33.82 -9.59 -37.29
N SER A 162 34.82 -10.15 -37.96
CA SER A 162 35.30 -11.50 -37.61
C SER A 162 35.97 -11.49 -36.23
N ASP A 163 36.01 -12.64 -35.55
CA ASP A 163 36.69 -12.77 -34.25
C ASP A 163 38.21 -12.57 -34.32
N MET A 164 38.78 -12.43 -35.53
CA MET A 164 40.19 -12.14 -35.76
C MET A 164 40.44 -10.68 -36.17
N GLU A 165 39.38 -9.90 -36.44
CA GLU A 165 39.49 -8.50 -36.81
C GLU A 165 39.83 -7.61 -35.60
N TYR A 166 40.66 -6.60 -35.83
CA TYR A 166 41.03 -5.62 -34.80
C TYR A 166 39.88 -4.64 -34.52
N CYS A 167 39.62 -4.37 -33.23
CA CYS A 167 38.73 -3.29 -32.80
C CYS A 167 39.54 -2.00 -32.67
N PRO A 168 39.24 -0.95 -33.45
CA PRO A 168 39.91 0.34 -33.33
C PRO A 168 39.63 1.03 -31.99
#